data_AF-A0A959NJH3-F1
#
_entry.id   AF-A0A959NJH3-F1
#
_cell.length_a   1.000
_cell.length_b   1.000
_cell.length_c   1.000
_cell.angle_alpha   90.00
_cell.angle_beta   90.00
_cell.angle_gamma   90.00
#
_symmetry.space_group_name_H-M   'P 1'
#
loop_
_entity.id
_entity.type
_entity.pdbx_description
1 polymer ?
#
loop_
_entity_poly.entity_id
_entity_poly.type
_entity_poly.pdbx_seq_one_letter_code
_entity_poly.pdbx_strand_id
1 'polypeptide(L)' 'MNRNEMLAKLELTKLWDFIIIGGGATGIGCAIEAASRGYKTLLLEQSDFAKG' A
#
# COMPACT_ATOMS: atom_id res chain seq x y z
N MET A 1 -3.84 -9.27 -7.80
CA MET A 1 -3.51 -7.83 -7.91
C MET A 1 -3.04 -7.55 -9.34
N ASN A 2 -3.71 -6.65 -10.07
CA ASN A 2 -3.24 -6.21 -11.38
C ASN A 2 -2.43 -4.91 -11.21
N ARG A 3 -1.15 -4.91 -11.63
CA ARG A 3 -0.25 -3.76 -11.49
C ARG A 3 -0.79 -2.53 -12.21
N ASN A 4 -1.30 -2.69 -13.42
CA ASN A 4 -1.75 -1.55 -14.25
C ASN A 4 -2.97 -0.86 -13.63
N GLU A 5 -3.91 -1.63 -13.07
CA GLU A 5 -5.05 -1.07 -12.35
C GLU A 5 -4.63 -0.30 -11.09
N MET A 6 -3.62 -0.79 -10.37
CA MET A 6 -3.11 -0.11 -9.17
C MET A 6 -2.39 1.18 -9.50
N LEU A 7 -1.61 1.21 -10.60
CA LEU A 7 -0.96 2.43 -11.08
C LEU A 7 -1.99 3.48 -11.51
N ALA A 8 -3.05 3.08 -12.22
CA ALA A 8 -4.13 4.00 -12.57
C ALA A 8 -4.82 4.62 -11.33
N LYS A 9 -4.99 3.83 -10.26
CA LYS A 9 -5.54 4.34 -8.99
C LYS A 9 -4.64 5.37 -8.30
N LEU A 10 -3.32 5.29 -8.48
CA LEU A 10 -2.37 6.30 -7.96
C LEU A 10 -2.60 7.66 -8.61
N GLU A 11 -2.85 7.70 -9.92
CA GLU A 11 -3.10 8.95 -10.65
C GLU A 11 -4.42 9.61 -10.24
N LEU A 12 -5.43 8.80 -9.91
CA LEU A 12 -6.73 9.27 -9.45
C LEU A 12 -6.70 9.78 -8.00
N THR A 13 -5.81 9.24 -7.17
CA THR A 13 -5.75 9.55 -5.73
C THR A 13 -4.62 10.52 -5.43
N LYS A 14 -4.96 11.80 -5.27
CA LYS A 14 -3.97 12.86 -5.04
C LYS A 14 -3.48 12.99 -3.60
N LEU A 15 -4.27 12.50 -2.63
CA LEU A 15 -3.99 12.65 -1.20
C LEU A 15 -4.21 11.33 -0.47
N TRP A 16 -3.12 10.85 0.13
CA TRP A 16 -3.05 9.67 0.97
C TRP A 16 -2.91 10.09 2.43
N ASP A 17 -3.61 9.40 3.32
CA ASP A 17 -3.49 9.60 4.76
C ASP A 17 -2.24 8.86 5.29
N PHE A 18 -1.91 7.71 4.69
CA PHE A 18 -0.71 6.93 5.00
C PHE A 18 -0.01 6.45 3.73
N ILE A 19 1.32 6.56 3.73
CA ILE A 19 2.20 5.93 2.73
C ILE A 19 3.20 5.06 3.48
N ILE A 20 3.21 3.77 3.16
CA ILE A 20 4.04 2.76 3.80
C ILE A 20 4.97 2.17 2.74
N ILE A 21 6.26 2.14 3.04
CA ILE A 21 7.31 1.66 2.14
C ILE A 21 7.93 0.39 2.75
N GLY A 22 7.85 -0.71 2.00
CA GLY A 22 8.28 -2.04 2.41
C GLY A 22 7.09 -2.96 2.69
N GLY A 23 6.99 -4.05 1.93
CA GLY A 23 5.95 -5.08 1.98
C GLY A 23 6.32 -6.30 2.82
N GLY A 24 7.19 -6.14 3.82
CA GLY A 24 7.46 -7.17 4.83
C GLY A 24 6.32 -7.27 5.87
N ALA A 25 6.46 -8.18 6.85
CA ALA A 25 5.43 -8.42 7.87
C ALA A 25 4.98 -7.14 8.60
N THR A 26 5.93 -6.29 9.00
CA THR A 26 5.64 -5.01 9.66
C THR A 26 4.87 -4.05 8.76
N GLY A 27 5.32 -3.85 7.52
CA GLY A 27 4.69 -2.90 6.60
C GLY A 27 3.29 -3.33 6.18
N ILE A 28 3.08 -4.64 5.95
CA ILE A 28 1.76 -5.20 5.71
C ILE A 28 0.85 -5.02 6.92
N GLY A 29 1.33 -5.32 8.13
CA GLY A 29 0.57 -5.14 9.37
C GLY A 29 0.12 -3.69 9.57
N CYS A 30 1.04 -2.74 9.36
CA CYS A 30 0.72 -1.31 9.40
C CYS A 30 -0.31 -0.91 8.32
N ALA A 31 -0.20 -1.46 7.11
CA ALA A 31 -1.12 -1.13 6.02
C ALA A 31 -2.53 -1.66 6.26
N ILE A 32 -2.64 -2.88 6.80
CA ILE A 32 -3.92 -3.47 7.19
C ILE A 32 -4.57 -2.65 8.30
N GLU A 33 -3.81 -2.29 9.33
CA GLU A 33 -4.32 -1.51 10.46
C GLU A 33 -4.78 -0.11 10.05
N ALA A 34 -4.04 0.57 9.16
CA ALA A 34 -4.45 1.88 8.66
C ALA A 34 -5.71 1.77 7.77
N ALA A 35 -5.74 0.79 6.86
CA ALA A 35 -6.89 0.58 5.98
C ALA A 35 -8.15 0.14 6.74
N SER A 36 -8.03 -0.70 7.79
CA SER A 36 -9.16 -1.15 8.61
C SER A 36 -9.86 -0.01 9.36
N ARG A 37 -9.10 1.06 9.66
CA ARG A 37 -9.59 2.32 10.25
C ARG A 37 -10.18 3.29 9.23
N GLY A 38 -10.20 2.93 7.95
CA GLY A 38 -10.77 3.74 6.87
C GLY A 38 -9.82 4.79 6.29
N TYR A 39 -8.53 4.75 6.61
CA TYR A 39 -7.55 5.66 6.02
C TYR A 39 -7.22 5.28 4.57
N LYS A 40 -7.08 6.29 3.71
CA LYS A 40 -6.51 6.09 2.37
C LYS A 40 -5.03 5.73 2.53
N THR A 41 -4.74 4.45 2.33
CA THR A 41 -3.43 3.86 2.61
C THR A 41 -2.79 3.35 1.34
N LEU A 42 -1.54 3.74 1.10
CA LEU A 42 -0.69 3.25 0.02
C LEU A 42 0.45 2.41 0.59
N LEU A 43 0.57 1.16 0.13
CA LEU A 43 1.70 0.27 0.43
C LEU A 43 2.54 0.05 -0.83
N LEU A 44 3.84 0.28 -0.75
CA LEU A 44 4.78 0.10 -1.85
C LEU A 44 5.85 -0.94 -1.48
N GLU A 45 6.08 -1.91 -2.36
CA GLU A 45 7.14 -2.91 -2.26
C GLU A 45 7.88 -2.97 -3.60
N GLN A 46 9.21 -3.07 -3.55
CA GLN A 46 10.06 -3.12 -4.72
C GLN A 46 9.99 -4.50 -5.42
N SER A 47 9.92 -5.57 -4.62
CA SER A 47 9.92 -6.95 -5.09
C SER A 47 8.52 -7.56 -5.00
N ASP A 48 8.40 -8.73 -4.37
CA ASP A 48 7.13 -9.35 -4.03
C ASP A 48 6.87 -9.15 -2.54
N PHE A 49 5.60 -9.21 -2.15
CA PHE A 49 5.22 -9.08 -0.75
C PHE A 49 5.80 -10.25 0.05
N ALA A 50 6.25 -9.96 1.28
CA ALA A 50 6.87 -10.95 2.18
C ALA A 50 8.07 -11.72 1.59
N LYS A 51 8.79 -11.13 0.63
CA LYS A 51 10.02 -11.71 0.05
C LYS A 51 11.29 -11.46 0.88
N GLY A 52 11.15 -10.73 2.00
CA GLY A 52 12.23 -10.51 2.97
C GLY A 52 12.49 -11.70 3.86
#